data_AF-A0A847ES84-F1
#
_entry.id   AF-A0A847ES84-F1
#
_cell.length_a   1.000
_cell.length_b   1.000
_cell.length_c   1.000
_cell.angle_alpha   90.00
_cell.angle_beta   90.00
_cell.angle_gamma   90.00
#
_symmetry.space_group_name_H-M   'P 1'
#
loop_
_entity.id
_entity.type
_entity.pdbx_description
1 polymer ?
#
loop_
_entity_poly.entity_id
_entity_poly.type
_entity_poly.pdbx_seq_one_letter_code
_entity_poly.pdbx_strand_id
1 'polypeptide(L)'
;MSKVSLSDYMTLFDNKISLESTQEDLFLSASEQYLEEINPPPETIKRIREILESNSIDNVLIQIKEQNPTLFSYYLYKELDLRILLLRKRIYYISNNSSNINSKNLMEAKNALENVKIKRNTSILPFQEMEYVDSIFEKITNIGK
;
A
#
# COMPACT_ATOMS: atom_id res chain seq x y z
N MET A 1 9.61 2.96 9.96
CA MET A 1 9.87 1.72 9.20
C MET A 1 8.60 0.89 9.37
N SER A 2 7.90 0.55 8.29
CA SER A 2 6.58 -0.08 8.35
C SER A 2 6.59 -1.32 9.24
N LYS A 3 5.72 -1.36 10.25
CA LYS A 3 5.66 -2.51 11.18
C LYS A 3 5.00 -3.71 10.52
N VAL A 4 4.10 -3.45 9.58
CA VAL A 4 3.29 -4.44 8.90
C VAL A 4 3.67 -4.44 7.41
N SER A 5 3.85 -5.61 6.83
CA SER A 5 4.14 -5.81 5.41
C SER A 5 2.86 -5.79 4.57
N LEU A 6 2.95 -5.54 3.26
CA LEU A 6 1.78 -5.64 2.38
C LEU A 6 1.17 -7.06 2.39
N SER A 7 1.99 -8.10 2.54
CA SER A 7 1.52 -9.48 2.74
C SER A 7 0.59 -9.62 3.94
N ASP A 8 0.89 -8.99 5.07
CA ASP A 8 0.04 -9.06 6.27
C ASP A 8 -1.36 -8.49 5.99
N TYR A 9 -1.47 -7.41 5.21
CA TYR A 9 -2.76 -6.88 4.77
C TYR A 9 -3.47 -7.82 3.79
N MET A 10 -2.73 -8.47 2.89
CA MET A 10 -3.30 -9.44 1.96
C MET A 10 -3.86 -10.66 2.70
N THR A 11 -3.28 -11.07 3.83
CA THR A 11 -3.83 -12.15 4.67
C THR A 11 -5.24 -11.88 5.20
N LEU A 12 -5.72 -10.62 5.16
CA LEU A 12 -7.10 -10.29 5.52
C LEU A 12 -8.14 -10.83 4.52
N PHE A 13 -7.68 -11.24 3.34
CA PHE A 13 -8.48 -11.75 2.24
C PHE A 13 -8.01 -13.15 1.88
N ASP A 14 -8.95 -14.09 1.72
CA ASP A 14 -8.65 -15.48 1.35
C ASP A 14 -8.12 -15.64 -0.10
N ASN A 15 -7.93 -14.53 -0.82
CA ASN A 15 -7.51 -14.51 -2.21
C ASN A 15 -5.99 -14.68 -2.30
N LYS A 16 -5.55 -15.76 -2.95
CA LYS A 16 -4.15 -16.06 -3.27
C LYS A 16 -3.63 -15.19 -4.43
N ILE A 17 -3.59 -13.87 -4.25
CA ILE A 17 -2.84 -13.00 -5.17
C ILE A 17 -1.36 -13.10 -4.77
N SER A 18 -0.48 -13.34 -5.75
CA SER A 18 0.96 -13.33 -5.48
C SER A 18 1.41 -11.94 -5.06
N LEU A 19 2.20 -11.84 -3.99
CA LEU A 19 2.72 -10.56 -3.50
C LEU A 19 3.60 -9.90 -4.56
N GLU A 20 4.42 -10.70 -5.26
CA GLU A 20 5.31 -10.25 -6.33
C GLU A 20 4.53 -9.51 -7.42
N SER A 21 3.46 -10.12 -7.94
CA SER A 21 2.56 -9.48 -8.92
C SER A 21 1.95 -8.18 -8.40
N THR A 22 1.59 -8.11 -7.12
CA THR A 22 1.04 -6.87 -6.55
C THR A 22 2.09 -5.77 -6.48
N GLN A 23 3.31 -6.09 -6.05
CA GLN A 23 4.39 -5.10 -5.95
C GLN A 23 4.80 -4.59 -7.34
N GLU A 24 4.82 -5.46 -8.35
CA GLU A 24 5.05 -5.08 -9.75
C GLU A 24 3.96 -4.13 -10.26
N ASP A 25 2.68 -4.48 -10.06
CA ASP A 25 1.55 -3.64 -10.46
C ASP A 25 1.59 -2.27 -9.80
N LEU A 26 1.90 -2.23 -8.49
CA LEU A 26 2.06 -0.99 -7.74
C LEU A 26 3.21 -0.15 -8.29
N PHE A 27 4.35 -0.77 -8.57
CA PHE A 27 5.52 -0.10 -9.10
C PHE A 27 5.30 0.44 -10.51
N LEU A 28 4.59 -0.30 -11.37
CA LEU A 28 4.18 0.17 -12.68
C LEU A 28 3.23 1.37 -12.57
N SER A 29 2.20 1.29 -11.73
CA SER A 29 1.27 2.41 -11.53
C SER A 29 1.95 3.64 -10.92
N ALA A 30 2.92 3.44 -10.02
CA ALA A 30 3.74 4.51 -9.47
C ALA A 30 4.62 5.16 -10.54
N SER A 31 5.22 4.34 -11.40
CA SER A 31 6.04 4.79 -12.51
C SER A 31 5.22 5.60 -13.51
N GLU A 32 4.06 5.11 -13.93
CA GLU A 32 3.15 5.83 -14.82
C GLU A 32 2.81 7.22 -14.27
N GLN A 33 2.38 7.29 -13.00
CA GLN A 33 2.06 8.58 -12.37
C GLN A 33 3.27 9.52 -12.26
N TYR A 34 4.43 8.99 -11.85
CA TYR A 34 5.66 9.79 -11.77
C TYR A 34 6.07 10.34 -13.13
N LEU A 35 5.98 9.52 -14.18
CA LEU A 35 6.29 9.92 -15.54
C LEU A 35 5.27 10.95 -16.07
N GLU A 36 3.98 10.81 -15.80
CA GLU A 36 2.98 11.84 -16.18
C GLU A 36 3.36 13.24 -15.65
N GLU A 37 3.95 13.31 -14.44
CA GLU A 37 4.33 14.58 -13.82
C GLU A 37 5.62 15.19 -14.39
N ILE A 38 6.54 14.37 -14.92
CA ILE A 38 7.83 14.84 -15.47
C ILE A 38 7.90 14.83 -17.00
N ASN A 39 6.82 14.41 -17.68
CA ASN A 39 6.65 14.39 -19.13
C ASN A 39 7.81 13.76 -19.95
N PRO A 40 8.19 12.50 -19.68
CA PRO A 40 9.30 11.81 -20.32
C PRO A 40 8.87 11.19 -21.67
N PRO A 41 9.82 10.65 -22.46
CA PRO A 41 9.51 9.93 -23.69
C PRO A 41 8.61 8.71 -23.44
N PRO A 42 7.64 8.41 -24.34
CA PRO A 42 6.72 7.26 -24.21
C PRO A 42 7.40 5.90 -24.05
N GLU A 43 8.62 5.73 -24.58
CA GLU A 43 9.40 4.50 -24.50
C GLU A 43 9.90 4.17 -23.08
N THR A 44 9.81 5.12 -22.15
CA THR A 44 10.27 4.96 -20.78
C THR A 44 9.46 3.91 -20.01
N ILE A 45 8.12 3.90 -20.15
CA ILE A 45 7.27 2.87 -19.50
C ILE A 45 7.57 1.48 -20.04
N LYS A 46 7.81 1.37 -21.35
CA LYS A 46 8.17 0.10 -21.98
C LYS A 46 9.46 -0.48 -21.38
N ARG A 47 10.49 0.36 -21.20
CA ARG A 47 11.74 -0.05 -20.56
C ARG A 47 11.55 -0.44 -19.09
N ILE A 48 10.68 0.24 -18.36
CA ILE A 48 10.39 -0.13 -16.97
C ILE A 48 9.77 -1.53 -16.89
N ARG A 49 8.85 -1.87 -17.80
CA ARG A 49 8.31 -3.24 -17.89
C ARG A 49 9.39 -4.27 -18.22
N GLU A 50 10.24 -3.99 -19.21
CA GLU A 50 11.36 -4.87 -19.59
C GLU A 50 12.33 -5.12 -18.40
N ILE A 51 12.56 -4.12 -17.55
CA ILE A 51 13.38 -4.24 -16.33
C ILE A 51 12.73 -5.20 -15.33
N LEU A 52 11.42 -5.10 -15.11
CA LEU A 52 10.67 -5.98 -14.21
C LEU A 52 10.63 -7.43 -14.71
N GLU A 53 10.50 -7.62 -16.03
CA GLU A 53 10.54 -8.98 -16.62
C GLU A 53 11.90 -9.66 -16.43
N SER A 54 12.96 -8.89 -16.20
CA SER A 54 14.34 -9.37 -16.12
C SER A 54 14.93 -9.39 -14.70
N ASN A 55 14.23 -8.81 -13.70
CA ASN A 55 14.73 -8.66 -12.33
C ASN A 55 13.62 -8.90 -11.31
N SER A 56 13.97 -9.40 -10.13
CA SER A 56 13.00 -9.41 -9.03
C SER A 56 12.60 -7.99 -8.62
N ILE A 57 11.32 -7.80 -8.34
CA ILE A 57 10.78 -6.51 -7.90
C ILE A 57 11.51 -5.95 -6.67
N ASP A 58 11.90 -6.81 -5.73
CA ASP A 58 12.65 -6.40 -4.53
C ASP A 58 13.99 -5.73 -4.88
N ASN A 59 14.73 -6.28 -5.84
CA ASN A 59 16.00 -5.71 -6.29
C ASN A 59 15.78 -4.37 -6.99
N VAL A 60 14.72 -4.27 -7.80
CA VAL A 60 14.34 -3.01 -8.45
C VAL A 60 14.02 -1.95 -7.40
N LEU A 61 13.18 -2.26 -6.40
CA LEU A 61 12.82 -1.33 -5.33
C LEU A 61 14.04 -0.84 -4.51
N ILE A 62 14.99 -1.73 -4.22
CA ILE A 62 16.26 -1.35 -3.55
C ILE A 62 17.03 -0.34 -4.42
N GLN A 63 17.20 -0.62 -5.71
CA GLN A 63 17.93 0.25 -6.62
C GLN A 63 17.24 1.61 -6.77
N ILE A 64 15.91 1.63 -6.94
CA ILE A 64 15.21 2.90 -7.15
C ILE A 64 15.21 3.77 -5.90
N LYS A 65 15.21 3.18 -4.71
CA LYS A 65 15.29 3.91 -3.44
C LYS A 65 16.57 4.75 -3.38
N GLU A 66 17.67 4.25 -3.94
CA GLU A 66 18.96 4.94 -3.98
C GLU A 66 19.07 5.89 -5.17
N GLN A 67 18.63 5.46 -6.35
CA GLN A 67 18.85 6.16 -7.61
C GLN A 67 17.76 7.20 -7.93
N ASN A 68 16.52 6.94 -7.54
CA ASN A 68 15.38 7.82 -7.74
C ASN A 68 14.43 7.82 -6.52
N PRO A 69 14.82 8.47 -5.43
CA PRO A 69 14.01 8.56 -4.20
C PRO A 69 12.61 9.14 -4.43
N THR A 70 12.46 10.00 -5.44
CA THR A 70 11.17 10.57 -5.83
C THR A 70 10.23 9.48 -6.33
N LEU A 71 10.63 8.69 -7.33
CA LEU A 71 9.82 7.55 -7.81
C LEU A 71 9.53 6.55 -6.68
N PHE A 72 10.49 6.34 -5.76
CA PHE A 72 10.28 5.48 -4.60
C PHE A 72 9.19 6.01 -3.67
N SER A 73 9.10 7.33 -3.51
CA SER A 73 8.00 7.99 -2.81
C SER A 73 6.64 7.66 -3.44
N TYR A 74 6.50 7.72 -4.77
CA TYR A 74 5.26 7.34 -5.46
C TYR A 74 4.88 5.89 -5.19
N TYR A 75 5.85 4.99 -5.26
CA TYR A 75 5.64 3.58 -4.94
C TYR A 75 5.08 3.42 -3.51
N LEU A 76 5.68 4.08 -2.52
CA LEU A 76 5.20 4.02 -1.13
C LEU A 76 3.79 4.60 -0.97
N TYR A 77 3.46 5.67 -1.70
CA TYR A 77 2.09 6.22 -1.69
C TYR A 77 1.07 5.25 -2.29
N LYS A 78 1.42 4.57 -3.39
CA LYS A 78 0.56 3.52 -3.99
C LYS A 78 0.38 2.35 -3.03
N GLU A 79 1.45 1.93 -2.36
CA GLU A 79 1.39 0.89 -1.35
C GLU A 79 0.49 1.28 -0.17
N LEU A 80 0.62 2.53 0.32
CA LEU A 80 -0.25 3.08 1.36
C LEU A 80 -1.73 3.09 0.92
N ASP A 81 -2.03 3.56 -0.29
CA ASP A 81 -3.39 3.57 -0.85
C ASP A 81 -3.99 2.16 -0.84
N LEU A 82 -3.20 1.15 -1.26
CA LEU A 82 -3.64 -0.24 -1.29
C LEU A 82 -3.91 -0.78 0.12
N ARG A 83 -3.01 -0.54 1.09
CA ARG A 83 -3.20 -0.92 2.49
C ARG A 83 -4.49 -0.33 3.06
N ILE A 84 -4.76 0.95 2.80
CA ILE A 84 -6.00 1.62 3.20
C ILE A 84 -7.22 0.97 2.55
N LEU A 85 -7.17 0.67 1.26
CA LEU A 85 -8.27 0.01 0.55
C LEU A 85 -8.58 -1.37 1.13
N LEU A 86 -7.54 -2.18 1.36
CA LEU A 86 -7.65 -3.51 1.96
C LEU A 86 -8.25 -3.40 3.36
N LEU A 87 -7.78 -2.46 4.18
CA LEU A 87 -8.30 -2.23 5.51
C LEU A 87 -9.78 -1.79 5.50
N ARG A 88 -10.17 -0.88 4.58
CA ARG A 88 -11.56 -0.45 4.39
C ARG A 88 -12.47 -1.63 4.04
N LYS A 89 -12.05 -2.46 3.09
CA LYS A 89 -12.79 -3.67 2.68
C LYS A 89 -12.95 -4.63 3.85
N ARG A 90 -11.91 -4.83 4.67
CA ARG A 90 -11.99 -5.70 5.85
C ARG A 90 -12.94 -5.16 6.91
N ILE A 91 -12.86 -3.88 7.25
CA ILE A 91 -13.78 -3.23 8.20
C ILE A 91 -15.23 -3.37 7.72
N TYR A 92 -15.49 -3.15 6.43
CA TYR A 92 -16.80 -3.35 5.84
C TYR A 92 -17.29 -4.80 5.97
N TYR A 93 -16.43 -5.78 5.65
CA TYR A 93 -16.74 -7.20 5.77
C TYR A 93 -17.09 -7.59 7.22
N ILE A 94 -16.27 -7.17 8.19
CA ILE A 94 -16.52 -7.45 9.61
C ILE A 94 -17.85 -6.82 10.05
N SER A 95 -18.11 -5.57 9.66
CA SER A 95 -19.32 -4.82 10.03
C SER A 95 -20.62 -5.48 9.53
N ASN A 96 -20.60 -6.12 8.36
CA ASN A 96 -21.80 -6.70 7.76
C ASN A 96 -22.00 -8.19 8.06
N ASN A 97 -20.93 -8.94 8.33
CA ASN A 97 -21.00 -10.39 8.53
C ASN A 97 -20.87 -10.81 10.00
N SER A 98 -20.46 -9.91 10.88
CA SER A 98 -20.35 -10.22 12.31
C SER A 98 -21.64 -9.79 13.00
N SER A 99 -22.58 -10.72 13.15
CA SER A 99 -23.89 -10.54 13.76
C SER A 99 -23.87 -10.06 15.23
N ASN A 100 -22.68 -9.81 15.81
CA ASN A 100 -22.54 -9.36 17.19
C ASN A 100 -21.24 -8.60 17.52
N ILE A 101 -20.68 -7.81 16.60
CA ILE A 101 -19.46 -7.02 16.92
C ILE A 101 -19.79 -5.54 17.02
N ASN A 102 -20.33 -5.18 18.19
CA ASN A 102 -20.26 -3.83 18.72
C ASN A 102 -18.92 -3.64 19.46
N SER A 103 -17.80 -4.10 18.86
CA SER A 103 -16.50 -3.92 19.49
C SER A 103 -16.09 -2.46 19.31
N LYS A 104 -15.86 -1.78 20.44
CA LYS A 104 -15.28 -0.45 20.52
C LYS A 104 -14.10 -0.28 19.55
N ASN A 105 -13.28 -1.32 19.38
CA ASN A 105 -12.14 -1.36 18.45
C ASN A 105 -12.53 -1.21 16.97
N LEU A 106 -13.65 -1.80 16.52
CA LEU A 106 -14.12 -1.67 15.13
C LEU A 106 -14.62 -0.25 14.84
N MET A 107 -15.35 0.35 15.78
CA MET A 107 -15.82 1.73 15.66
C MET A 107 -14.65 2.72 15.70
N GLU A 108 -13.70 2.52 16.61
CA GLU A 108 -12.46 3.31 16.66
C GLU A 108 -11.62 3.15 15.40
N ALA A 109 -11.50 1.94 14.85
CA ALA A 109 -10.77 1.70 13.61
C ALA A 109 -11.43 2.38 12.41
N LYS A 110 -12.77 2.34 12.32
CA LYS A 110 -13.53 3.04 11.29
C LYS A 110 -13.26 4.55 11.36
N ASN A 111 -13.42 5.14 12.55
CA ASN A 111 -13.18 6.57 12.75
C ASN A 111 -11.71 6.96 12.48
N ALA A 112 -10.76 6.15 12.91
CA ALA A 112 -9.34 6.38 12.66
C ALA A 112 -9.04 6.37 11.14
N LEU A 113 -9.61 5.42 10.41
CA LEU A 113 -9.39 5.27 8.97
C LEU A 113 -10.03 6.40 8.14
N GLU A 114 -11.17 6.93 8.57
CA GLU A 114 -11.79 8.12 7.98
C GLU A 114 -10.94 9.38 8.16
N ASN A 115 -10.14 9.43 9.23
CA ASN A 115 -9.27 10.56 9.56
C ASN A 115 -7.86 10.46 8.96
N VAL A 116 -7.53 9.40 8.21
CA VAL A 116 -6.24 9.27 7.52
C VAL A 116 -6.14 10.36 6.44
N LYS A 117 -5.36 11.40 6.72
CA LYS A 117 -5.07 12.47 5.77
C LYS A 117 -3.77 12.16 5.04
N ILE A 118 -3.89 11.65 3.83
CA ILE A 118 -2.72 11.43 2.96
C ILE A 118 -2.34 12.77 2.33
N LYS A 119 -1.26 13.39 2.83
CA LYS A 119 -0.65 14.52 2.12
C LYS A 119 0.26 13.94 1.06
N ARG A 120 -0.17 13.96 -0.20
CA ARG A 120 0.68 13.57 -1.34
C ARG A 120 1.67 14.70 -1.60
N ASN A 121 2.81 14.61 -0.94
CA ASN A 121 3.95 15.47 -1.18
C ASN A 121 5.09 14.56 -1.59
N THR A 122 5.51 14.64 -2.85
CA THR A 122 6.55 13.78 -3.41
C THR A 122 7.89 13.92 -2.69
N SER A 123 8.09 15.03 -1.97
CA SER A 123 9.27 15.32 -1.16
C SER A 123 9.25 14.70 0.25
N ILE A 124 8.12 14.16 0.72
CA ILE A 124 7.98 13.58 2.06
C ILE A 124 7.53 12.13 1.93
N LEU A 125 8.26 11.21 2.54
CA LEU A 125 7.91 9.78 2.51
C LEU A 125 6.73 9.51 3.45
N PRO A 126 5.74 8.69 3.05
CA PRO A 126 4.50 8.48 3.80
C PRO A 126 4.64 7.54 5.00
N PHE A 127 5.82 7.47 5.63
CA PHE A 127 6.09 6.50 6.68
C PHE A 127 5.22 6.71 7.93
N GLN A 128 4.89 7.95 8.27
CA GLN A 128 4.02 8.26 9.41
C GLN A 128 2.59 7.78 9.14
N GLU A 129 2.08 8.02 7.93
CA GLU A 129 0.78 7.54 7.49
C GLU A 129 0.73 6.01 7.44
N MET A 130 1.78 5.37 6.92
CA MET A 130 1.88 3.89 6.92
C MET A 130 1.88 3.33 8.35
N GLU A 131 2.67 3.89 9.26
CA GLU A 131 2.70 3.47 10.67
C GLU A 131 1.34 3.68 11.36
N TYR A 132 0.63 4.75 11.00
CA TYR A 132 -0.70 5.01 11.52
C TYR A 132 -1.72 3.97 11.00
N VAL A 133 -1.71 3.65 9.70
CA VAL A 133 -2.58 2.61 9.12
C VAL A 133 -2.26 1.23 9.71
N ASP A 134 -0.98 0.90 9.91
CA ASP A 134 -0.52 -0.31 10.58
C ASP A 134 -1.10 -0.44 11.99
N SER A 135 -1.14 0.67 12.75
CA SER A 135 -1.75 0.66 14.08
C SER A 135 -3.25 0.36 14.07
N ILE A 136 -3.97 0.73 13.00
CA ILE A 136 -5.39 0.44 12.85
C ILE A 136 -5.58 -1.03 12.49
N PHE A 137 -4.74 -1.56 11.60
CA PHE A 137 -4.71 -2.98 11.25
C PHE A 137 -4.54 -3.86 12.49
N GLU A 138 -3.54 -3.58 13.32
CA GLU A 138 -3.27 -4.33 14.56
C GLU A 138 -4.47 -4.33 15.52
N LYS A 139 -5.20 -3.21 15.61
CA LYS A 139 -6.40 -3.10 16.47
C LYS A 139 -7.53 -4.02 16.04
N ILE A 140 -7.71 -4.25 14.74
CA ILE A 140 -8.83 -5.04 14.23
C ILE A 140 -8.51 -6.53 14.03
N THR A 141 -7.24 -6.89 13.86
CA THR A 141 -6.81 -8.29 13.77
C THR A 141 -6.70 -8.96 15.13
N ASN A 142 -6.35 -8.22 16.19
CA ASN A 142 -6.31 -8.72 17.56
C ASN A 142 -7.71 -8.93 18.21
N ILE A 143 -8.81 -8.67 17.49
CA ILE A 143 -10.18 -8.89 17.99
C ILE A 143 -10.52 -10.40 18.08
N GLY A 144 -9.73 -11.27 17.46
CA GLY A 144 -9.96 -12.72 17.41
C GLY A 144 -9.13 -13.58 18.37
N LYS A 145 -8.45 -12.99 19.37
CA LYS A 145 -7.69 -13.73 20.41
C LYS A 145 -8.31 -13.54 21.79
#